data_AF-A0A944DC88-F1
#
_entry.id   AF-A0A944DC88-F1
#
_cell.length_a   1.000
_cell.length_b   1.000
_cell.length_c   1.000
_cell.angle_alpha   90.00
_cell.angle_beta   90.00
_cell.angle_gamma   90.00
#
_symmetry.space_group_name_H-M   'P 1'
#
loop_
_entity.id
_entity.type
_entity.pdbx_description
1 polymer ?
#
loop_
_entity_poly.entity_id
_entity_poly.type
_entity_poly.pdbx_seq_one_letter_code
_entity_poly.pdbx_strand_id
1 'polypeptide(L)'
;MGAREGLLIAVAVLAVYLVFQLIRAMSVKDGSAAEGKEDEAAAPSSAADVATTDEAAGDDGDDAVALSAAAPADSAAAGGDFGLALEVRQLRRDAAQLRGEVDHLRAELLVIRQSLSEQAAQLDATRAAQRVSPLYGEALALVRRGMTAEDIAERCSISVAEAELVKSLGQDPAAGGEDTR
;
A
#
# COMPACT_ATOMS: atom_id res chain seq x y z
N MET A 1 28.49 17.07 -21.45
CA MET A 1 27.24 16.35 -21.16
C MET A 1 26.72 16.87 -19.84
N GLY A 2 25.64 17.64 -19.86
CA GLY A 2 25.13 18.28 -18.64
C GLY A 2 24.62 17.23 -17.66
N ALA A 3 24.54 17.56 -16.37
CA ALA A 3 23.98 16.67 -15.35
C ALA A 3 22.57 16.15 -15.73
N ARG A 4 21.85 16.92 -16.56
CA ARG A 4 20.56 16.55 -17.14
C ARG A 4 20.65 15.43 -18.18
N GLU A 5 21.62 15.46 -19.11
CA GLU A 5 21.85 14.32 -20.02
C GLU A 5 22.25 13.05 -19.26
N GLY A 6 23.09 13.17 -18.22
CA GLY A 6 23.48 12.03 -17.40
C GLY A 6 22.29 11.40 -16.68
N LEU A 7 21.39 12.23 -16.14
CA LEU A 7 20.15 11.78 -15.50
C LEU A 7 19.22 11.08 -16.50
N LEU A 8 19.05 11.63 -17.70
CA LEU A 8 18.17 11.03 -18.72
C LEU A 8 18.69 9.67 -19.19
N ILE A 9 20.02 9.52 -19.36
CA ILE A 9 20.64 8.23 -19.71
C ILE A 9 20.43 7.22 -18.59
N ALA A 10 20.63 7.61 -17.32
CA ALA A 10 20.42 6.73 -16.17
C ALA A 10 18.96 6.26 -16.05
N VAL A 11 18.00 7.17 -16.24
CA VAL A 11 16.56 6.84 -16.23
C VAL A 11 16.20 5.91 -17.40
N ALA A 12 16.73 6.16 -18.61
CA ALA A 12 16.49 5.31 -19.77
C ALA A 12 17.03 3.88 -19.56
N VAL A 13 18.25 3.74 -19.01
CA VAL A 13 18.82 2.43 -18.67
C VAL A 13 17.98 1.70 -17.62
N LEU A 14 17.51 2.42 -16.59
CA LEU A 14 16.66 1.84 -15.55
C LEU A 14 15.31 1.38 -16.12
N ALA A 15 14.69 2.19 -16.98
CA ALA A 15 13.43 1.84 -17.63
C ALA A 15 13.57 0.57 -18.49
N VAL A 16 14.64 0.46 -19.29
CA VAL A 16 14.94 -0.74 -20.08
C VAL A 16 15.15 -1.96 -19.18
N TYR A 17 15.87 -1.80 -18.06
CA TYR A 17 16.09 -2.88 -17.10
C TYR A 17 14.77 -3.37 -16.47
N LEU A 18 13.86 -2.47 -16.10
CA LEU A 18 12.56 -2.84 -15.54
C LEU A 18 11.67 -3.56 -16.56
N VAL A 19 11.66 -3.10 -17.82
CA VAL A 19 10.94 -3.77 -18.90
C VAL A 19 11.50 -5.18 -19.12
N PHE A 20 12.82 -5.33 -19.14
CA PHE A 20 13.47 -6.64 -19.25
C PHE A 20 13.13 -7.56 -18.06
N GLN A 21 13.12 -7.03 -16.83
CA GLN A 21 12.76 -7.77 -15.63
C GLN A 21 11.30 -8.24 -15.66
N LEU A 22 10.38 -7.40 -16.13
CA LEU A 22 8.97 -7.75 -16.30
C LEU A 22 8.77 -8.83 -17.36
N ILE A 23 9.43 -8.71 -18.52
CA ILE A 23 9.39 -9.74 -19.58
C ILE A 23 9.93 -11.06 -19.03
N ARG A 24 11.09 -11.04 -18.35
CA ARG A 24 11.68 -12.24 -17.74
C ARG A 24 10.75 -12.86 -16.69
N ALA A 25 10.11 -12.06 -15.84
CA ALA A 25 9.17 -12.55 -14.82
C ALA A 25 7.92 -13.19 -15.45
N MET A 26 7.43 -12.64 -16.57
CA MET A 26 6.33 -13.24 -17.33
C MET A 26 6.76 -14.52 -18.05
N SER A 27 7.94 -14.54 -18.67
CA SER A 27 8.47 -15.72 -19.37
C SER A 27 8.82 -16.88 -18.42
N VAL A 28 9.19 -16.62 -17.17
CA VAL A 28 9.40 -17.69 -16.17
C VAL A 28 8.07 -18.31 -15.71
N LYS A 29 6.96 -17.59 -15.80
CA LYS A 29 5.62 -18.14 -15.52
C LYS A 29 5.16 -19.11 -16.62
N ASP A 30 5.57 -18.88 -17.86
CA ASP A 30 5.36 -19.80 -18.98
C ASP A 30 6.44 -20.90 -19.05
N GLY A 31 7.67 -20.61 -18.59
CA GLY A 31 8.81 -21.52 -18.56
C GLY A 31 8.88 -22.46 -17.35
N SER A 32 8.16 -22.19 -16.26
CA SER A 32 8.02 -23.14 -15.15
C SER A 32 7.21 -24.39 -15.51
N ALA A 33 6.60 -24.43 -16.71
CA ALA A 33 6.06 -25.64 -17.30
C ALA A 33 7.02 -26.34 -18.29
N ALA A 34 8.18 -25.74 -18.60
CA ALA A 34 9.09 -26.21 -19.65
C ALA A 34 10.50 -26.61 -19.17
N GLU A 35 10.94 -26.29 -17.95
CA GLU A 35 12.18 -26.83 -17.37
C GLU A 35 11.90 -27.63 -16.10
N GLY A 36 11.56 -28.90 -16.31
CA GLY A 36 11.36 -29.88 -15.25
C GLY A 36 10.91 -31.23 -15.78
N LYS A 37 11.51 -31.73 -16.87
CA LYS A 37 11.37 -33.13 -17.30
C LYS A 37 12.43 -33.54 -18.33
N GLU A 38 13.63 -33.79 -17.83
CA GLU A 38 14.46 -34.89 -18.34
C GLU A 38 14.58 -35.89 -17.18
N ASP A 39 13.60 -36.78 -17.05
CA ASP A 39 13.80 -38.23 -17.19
C ASP A 39 12.48 -38.98 -16.92
N GLU A 40 12.34 -40.12 -17.60
CA GLU A 40 11.47 -41.26 -17.30
C GLU A 40 9.96 -41.22 -17.61
N ALA A 41 9.69 -41.61 -18.86
CA ALA A 41 8.71 -42.58 -19.34
C ALA A 41 7.57 -43.08 -18.42
N ALA A 42 6.32 -42.91 -18.87
CA ALA A 42 5.35 -43.97 -19.22
C ALA A 42 3.90 -43.42 -19.26
N ALA A 43 3.23 -43.64 -20.39
CA ALA A 43 1.85 -43.25 -20.71
C ALA A 43 0.85 -44.41 -20.38
N PRO A 44 -0.40 -44.46 -20.91
CA PRO A 44 -1.56 -43.54 -20.82
C PRO A 44 -2.91 -44.28 -20.54
N SER A 45 -4.03 -43.57 -20.35
CA SER A 45 -5.42 -43.97 -20.74
C SER A 45 -6.43 -42.90 -20.24
N SER A 46 -7.56 -42.51 -20.82
CA SER A 46 -8.38 -42.82 -22.01
C SER A 46 -9.33 -41.60 -22.16
N ALA A 47 -9.37 -40.89 -23.28
CA ALA A 47 -10.42 -40.93 -24.30
C ALA A 47 -11.88 -41.15 -23.80
N ALA A 48 -12.77 -40.18 -24.08
CA ALA A 48 -14.00 -40.39 -24.85
C ALA A 48 -14.78 -39.07 -25.04
N ASP A 49 -14.71 -38.58 -26.28
CA ASP A 49 -15.69 -37.74 -26.99
C ASP A 49 -17.02 -38.49 -27.18
N VAL A 50 -18.16 -37.79 -27.26
CA VAL A 50 -19.26 -38.02 -28.22
C VAL A 50 -20.23 -36.82 -28.13
N ALA A 51 -20.27 -36.04 -29.20
CA ALA A 51 -21.42 -35.24 -29.60
C ALA A 51 -22.52 -36.11 -30.24
N THR A 52 -23.79 -35.69 -30.21
CA THR A 52 -24.68 -35.51 -31.40
C THR A 52 -26.17 -35.46 -30.99
N THR A 53 -26.84 -34.41 -31.51
CA THR A 53 -28.25 -34.11 -31.87
C THR A 53 -29.26 -35.29 -31.95
N ASP A 54 -30.59 -35.19 -31.95
CA ASP A 54 -31.56 -34.16 -32.37
C ASP A 54 -33.00 -34.58 -31.94
N GLU A 55 -33.92 -33.61 -31.90
CA GLU A 55 -35.39 -33.64 -32.14
C GLU A 55 -36.30 -34.80 -31.67
N ALA A 56 -37.39 -34.45 -30.95
CA ALA A 56 -38.77 -34.54 -31.47
C ALA A 56 -39.83 -34.19 -30.41
N ALA A 57 -40.82 -33.43 -30.84
CA ALA A 57 -41.95 -32.91 -30.09
C ALA A 57 -43.06 -33.93 -29.76
N GLY A 58 -43.82 -33.60 -28.71
CA GLY A 58 -45.25 -33.92 -28.55
C GLY A 58 -45.58 -35.08 -27.63
N ASP A 59 -46.31 -34.82 -26.54
CA ASP A 59 -47.70 -35.26 -26.35
C ASP A 59 -48.15 -34.99 -24.90
N ASP A 60 -49.30 -34.34 -24.76
CA ASP A 60 -49.96 -34.02 -23.49
C ASP A 60 -50.61 -35.26 -22.90
N GLY A 61 -50.47 -35.46 -21.59
CA GLY A 61 -51.13 -36.56 -20.87
C GLY A 61 -51.19 -36.32 -19.38
N ASP A 62 -52.31 -35.74 -18.96
CA ASP A 62 -52.69 -35.45 -17.58
C ASP A 62 -52.99 -36.72 -16.75
N ASP A 63 -52.74 -36.58 -15.46
CA ASP A 63 -53.28 -37.30 -14.30
C ASP A 63 -53.08 -38.83 -14.13
N ALA A 64 -52.22 -39.21 -13.17
CA ALA A 64 -52.50 -40.26 -12.19
C ALA A 64 -51.41 -40.31 -11.09
N VAL A 65 -51.74 -39.76 -9.93
CA VAL A 65 -51.04 -40.01 -8.66
C VAL A 65 -51.03 -41.50 -8.30
N ALA A 66 -49.89 -42.16 -8.42
CA ALA A 66 -49.60 -43.43 -7.76
C ALA A 66 -48.70 -43.19 -6.53
N LEU A 67 -49.33 -43.04 -5.37
CA LEU A 67 -48.68 -43.14 -4.06
C LEU A 67 -48.16 -44.58 -3.87
N SER A 68 -46.84 -44.75 -3.84
CA SER A 68 -46.07 -45.73 -3.02
C SER A 68 -44.69 -45.90 -3.70
N ALA A 69 -43.56 -45.52 -3.11
CA ALA A 69 -43.15 -45.78 -1.74
C ALA A 69 -42.41 -44.58 -1.13
N ALA A 70 -42.73 -44.28 0.12
CA ALA A 70 -41.93 -43.42 0.97
C ALA A 70 -40.54 -44.04 1.17
N ALA A 71 -39.57 -43.59 0.37
CA ALA A 71 -38.15 -43.60 0.72
C ALA A 71 -37.88 -42.35 1.59
N PRO A 72 -36.93 -42.39 2.55
CA PRO A 72 -36.98 -41.52 3.72
C PRO A 72 -36.70 -40.06 3.33
N ALA A 73 -37.74 -39.23 3.34
CA ALA A 73 -37.60 -37.78 3.36
C ALA A 73 -36.80 -37.29 4.60
N ASP A 74 -36.66 -38.14 5.62
CA ASP A 74 -35.83 -37.90 6.80
C ASP A 74 -34.32 -37.83 6.48
N SER A 75 -33.83 -38.49 5.42
CA SER A 75 -32.39 -38.49 5.12
C SER A 75 -31.92 -37.20 4.42
N ALA A 76 -32.79 -36.55 3.64
CA ALA A 76 -32.49 -35.26 3.01
C ALA A 76 -32.61 -34.08 4.01
N ALA A 77 -33.59 -34.14 4.92
CA ALA A 77 -33.74 -33.17 6.00
C ALA A 77 -32.60 -33.27 7.04
N ALA A 78 -32.16 -34.51 7.37
CA ALA A 78 -31.03 -34.73 8.28
C ALA A 78 -29.67 -34.30 7.68
N GLY A 79 -29.50 -34.42 6.35
CA GLY A 79 -28.30 -33.94 5.66
C GLY A 79 -28.19 -32.41 5.61
N GLY A 80 -29.33 -31.71 5.50
CA GLY A 80 -29.39 -30.25 5.49
C GLY A 80 -28.99 -29.61 6.82
N ASP A 81 -29.43 -30.17 7.95
CA ASP A 81 -29.07 -29.66 9.28
C ASP A 81 -27.58 -29.84 9.59
N PHE A 82 -27.01 -30.99 9.21
CA PHE A 82 -25.57 -31.22 9.33
C PHE A 82 -24.74 -30.30 8.42
N GLY A 83 -25.18 -30.09 7.17
CA GLY A 83 -24.55 -29.14 6.25
C GLY A 83 -24.56 -27.71 6.77
N LEU A 84 -25.70 -27.26 7.30
CA LEU A 84 -25.84 -25.94 7.91
C LEU A 84 -24.97 -25.80 9.18
N ALA A 85 -24.88 -26.84 10.00
CA ALA A 85 -24.00 -26.85 11.17
C ALA A 85 -22.50 -26.74 10.79
N LEU A 86 -22.09 -27.39 9.69
CA LEU A 86 -20.73 -27.25 9.15
C LEU A 86 -20.47 -25.86 8.59
N GLU A 87 -21.41 -25.31 7.82
CA GLU A 87 -21.31 -23.95 7.27
C GLU A 87 -21.20 -22.90 8.38
N VAL A 88 -22.04 -22.98 9.40
CA VAL A 88 -21.96 -22.08 10.57
C VAL A 88 -20.61 -22.20 11.27
N ARG A 89 -20.04 -23.41 11.36
CA ARG A 89 -18.72 -23.62 11.95
C ARG A 89 -17.61 -23.01 11.09
N GLN A 90 -17.71 -23.13 9.76
CA GLN A 90 -16.78 -22.54 8.82
C GLN A 90 -16.84 -21.01 8.89
N LEU A 91 -18.04 -20.42 8.77
CA LEU A 91 -18.23 -18.97 8.88
C LEU A 91 -17.71 -18.40 10.20
N ARG A 92 -17.89 -19.13 11.32
CA ARG A 92 -17.33 -18.72 12.62
C ARG A 92 -15.80 -18.75 12.63
N ARG A 93 -15.18 -19.74 12.00
CA ARG A 93 -13.73 -19.81 11.85
C ARG A 93 -13.23 -18.66 10.98
N ASP A 94 -13.86 -18.41 9.85
CA ASP A 94 -13.48 -17.35 8.92
C ASP A 94 -13.65 -15.97 9.56
N ALA A 95 -14.75 -15.75 10.29
CA ALA A 95 -14.97 -14.52 11.05
C ALA A 95 -13.92 -14.33 12.16
N ALA A 96 -13.48 -15.41 12.82
CA ALA A 96 -12.41 -15.33 13.81
C ALA A 96 -11.05 -15.02 13.15
N GLN A 97 -10.78 -15.62 11.99
CA GLN A 97 -9.56 -15.35 11.22
C GLN A 97 -9.50 -13.89 10.75
N LEU A 98 -10.57 -13.39 10.12
CA LEU A 98 -10.63 -12.00 9.64
C LEU A 98 -10.47 -10.99 10.78
N ARG A 99 -11.03 -11.26 11.96
CA ARG A 99 -10.81 -10.41 13.15
C ARG A 99 -9.34 -10.40 13.56
N GLY A 100 -8.68 -11.56 13.53
CA GLY A 100 -7.24 -11.66 13.77
C GLY A 100 -6.40 -10.87 12.77
N GLU A 101 -6.74 -10.94 11.48
CA GLU A 101 -6.07 -10.17 10.43
C GLU A 101 -6.27 -8.66 10.61
N VAL A 102 -7.48 -8.23 10.96
CA VAL A 102 -7.77 -6.81 11.26
C VAL A 102 -6.97 -6.32 12.47
N ASP A 103 -6.91 -7.12 13.54
CA ASP A 103 -6.17 -6.74 14.73
C ASP A 103 -4.65 -6.71 14.47
N HIS A 104 -4.15 -7.61 13.63
CA HIS A 104 -2.76 -7.59 13.17
C HIS A 104 -2.45 -6.32 12.36
N LEU A 105 -3.27 -5.99 11.36
CA LEU A 105 -3.09 -4.77 10.55
C LEU A 105 -3.22 -3.49 11.40
N ARG A 106 -4.11 -3.48 12.40
CA ARG A 106 -4.20 -2.36 13.35
C ARG A 106 -2.92 -2.20 14.16
N ALA A 107 -2.31 -3.31 14.60
CA ALA A 107 -1.02 -3.26 15.30
C ALA A 107 0.09 -2.73 14.38
N GLU A 108 0.17 -3.20 13.14
CA GLU A 108 1.14 -2.67 12.16
C GLU A 108 0.94 -1.17 11.88
N LEU A 109 -0.30 -0.72 11.73
CA LEU A 109 -0.62 0.70 11.56
C LEU A 109 -0.19 1.55 12.76
N LEU A 110 -0.33 1.03 13.99
CA LEU A 110 0.14 1.73 15.19
C LEU A 110 1.67 1.87 15.18
N VAL A 111 2.39 0.81 14.82
CA VAL A 111 3.86 0.84 14.69
C VAL A 111 4.29 1.85 13.62
N ILE A 112 3.65 1.84 12.45
CA ILE A 112 3.96 2.78 11.36
C ILE A 112 3.68 4.22 11.81
N ARG A 113 2.52 4.49 12.43
CA ARG A 113 2.20 5.83 12.95
C ARG A 113 3.21 6.30 13.99
N GLN A 114 3.67 5.42 14.87
CA GLN A 114 4.72 5.75 15.82
C GLN A 114 6.02 6.11 15.10
N SER A 115 6.48 5.30 14.14
CA SER A 115 7.70 5.58 13.37
C SER A 115 7.62 6.90 12.60
N LEU A 116 6.45 7.24 12.04
CA LEU A 116 6.24 8.51 11.34
C LEU A 116 6.28 9.69 12.31
N SER A 117 5.73 9.53 13.52
CA SER A 117 5.79 10.57 14.54
C SER A 117 7.23 10.81 15.03
N GLU A 118 8.02 9.75 15.17
CA GLU A 118 9.44 9.83 15.55
C GLU A 118 10.27 10.49 14.43
N GLN A 119 10.03 10.11 13.17
CA GLN A 119 10.68 10.75 12.02
C GLN A 119 10.29 12.21 11.88
N ALA A 120 9.02 12.57 12.08
CA ALA A 120 8.57 13.95 12.08
C ALA A 120 9.30 14.76 13.16
N ALA A 121 9.39 14.23 14.39
CA ALA A 121 10.13 14.87 15.47
C ALA A 121 11.64 15.02 15.14
N GLN A 122 12.26 14.03 14.51
CA GLN A 122 13.65 14.13 14.05
C GLN A 122 13.82 15.19 12.95
N LEU A 123 12.89 15.26 11.99
CA LEU A 123 12.89 16.29 10.97
C LEU A 123 12.68 17.68 11.57
N ASP A 124 11.82 17.82 12.56
CA ASP A 124 11.61 19.09 13.23
C ASP A 124 12.81 19.49 14.09
N ALA A 125 13.48 18.54 14.74
CA ALA A 125 14.74 18.80 15.44
C ALA A 125 15.86 19.22 14.47
N THR A 126 16.02 18.54 13.34
CA THR A 126 17.00 18.91 12.31
C THR A 126 16.64 20.24 11.65
N ARG A 127 15.36 20.51 11.39
CA ARG A 127 14.89 21.82 10.92
C ARG A 127 15.09 22.89 11.97
N ALA A 128 14.91 22.64 13.26
CA ALA A 128 15.21 23.62 14.30
C ALA A 128 16.71 23.94 14.32
N ALA A 129 17.56 22.91 14.13
CA ALA A 129 18.99 23.08 13.96
C ALA A 129 19.38 23.79 12.64
N GLN A 130 18.59 23.68 11.57
CA GLN A 130 18.86 24.29 10.25
C GLN A 130 18.20 25.66 10.01
N ARG A 131 16.99 25.89 10.55
CA ARG A 131 16.26 27.19 10.50
C ARG A 131 17.01 28.25 11.27
N VAL A 132 17.84 27.83 12.22
CA VAL A 132 18.90 28.65 12.78
C VAL A 132 20.19 28.26 12.07
N SER A 133 20.37 28.69 10.82
CA SER A 133 21.74 28.82 10.32
C SER A 133 22.50 29.60 11.40
N PRO A 134 23.64 29.09 11.92
CA PRO A 134 24.32 29.70 13.06
C PRO A 134 24.55 31.20 12.86
N LEU A 135 24.74 31.63 11.60
CA LEU A 135 24.86 33.02 11.19
C LEU A 135 23.61 33.87 11.47
N TYR A 136 22.42 33.35 11.15
CA TYR A 136 21.15 34.07 11.36
C TYR A 136 20.72 34.03 12.84
N GLY A 137 21.04 32.94 13.54
CA GLY A 137 20.87 32.83 15.00
C GLY A 137 21.72 33.83 15.77
N GLU A 138 22.97 34.01 15.34
CA GLU A 138 23.86 35.06 15.85
C GLU A 138 23.29 36.44 15.56
N ALA A 139 22.89 36.73 14.31
CA ALA A 139 22.27 38.00 13.93
C ALA A 139 21.03 38.34 14.80
N LEU A 140 20.10 37.39 15.00
CA LEU A 140 18.95 37.55 15.89
C LEU A 140 19.35 37.80 17.36
N ALA A 141 20.42 37.17 17.84
CA ALA A 141 20.95 37.43 19.18
C ALA A 141 21.54 38.84 19.32
N LEU A 142 22.16 39.37 18.27
CA LEU A 142 22.64 40.75 18.22
C LEU A 142 21.50 41.77 18.16
N VAL A 143 20.42 41.47 17.41
CA VAL A 143 19.18 42.28 17.42
C VAL A 143 18.59 42.35 18.83
N ARG A 144 18.51 41.22 19.55
CA ARG A 144 18.03 41.20 20.95
C ARG A 144 18.90 42.00 21.92
N ARG A 145 20.17 42.23 21.58
CA ARG A 145 21.10 43.09 22.32
C ARG A 145 21.01 44.58 21.92
N GLY A 146 20.15 44.92 20.97
CA GLY A 146 19.91 46.29 20.52
C GLY A 146 20.95 46.84 19.55
N MET A 147 21.71 45.98 18.85
CA MET A 147 22.65 46.45 17.81
C MET A 147 21.94 47.02 16.58
N THR A 148 22.65 47.91 15.88
CA THR A 148 22.17 48.53 14.63
C THR A 148 22.24 47.52 13.48
N ALA A 149 21.51 47.78 12.39
CA ALA A 149 21.50 46.86 11.24
C ALA A 149 22.87 46.84 10.54
N GLU A 150 23.57 47.96 10.55
CA GLU A 150 24.91 48.15 10.02
C GLU A 150 25.94 47.31 10.78
N ASP A 151 25.92 47.35 12.12
CA ASP A 151 26.84 46.57 12.97
C ASP A 151 26.61 45.05 12.82
N ILE A 152 25.35 44.65 12.60
CA ILE A 152 24.98 43.25 12.39
C ILE A 152 25.44 42.76 11.02
N ALA A 153 25.27 43.58 9.98
CA ALA A 153 25.72 43.28 8.63
C ALA A 153 27.24 43.03 8.58
N GLU A 154 28.01 43.89 9.25
CA GLU A 154 29.47 43.78 9.32
C GLU A 154 29.92 42.53 10.10
N ARG A 155 29.34 42.28 11.29
CA ARG A 155 29.77 41.15 12.15
C ARG A 155 29.32 39.79 11.62
N CYS A 156 28.12 39.69 11.06
CA CYS A 156 27.59 38.44 10.54
C CYS A 156 27.93 38.20 9.05
N SER A 157 28.65 39.13 8.41
CA SER A 157 29.00 39.08 6.97
C SER A 157 27.78 38.90 6.06
N ILE A 158 26.69 39.60 6.37
CA ILE A 158 25.44 39.62 5.59
C ILE A 158 25.18 41.01 5.01
N SER A 159 24.25 41.12 4.05
CA SER A 159 23.91 42.44 3.48
C SER A 159 23.15 43.31 4.48
N VAL A 160 23.26 44.64 4.35
CA VAL A 160 22.51 45.58 5.20
C VAL A 160 20.99 45.38 5.07
N ALA A 161 20.51 45.12 3.86
CA ALA A 161 19.09 44.82 3.62
C ALA A 161 18.63 43.53 4.34
N GLU A 162 19.50 42.52 4.41
CA GLU A 162 19.23 41.28 5.16
C GLU A 162 19.25 41.54 6.68
N ALA A 163 20.16 42.38 7.18
CA ALA A 163 20.20 42.76 8.60
C ALA A 163 18.97 43.59 9.02
N GLU A 164 18.45 44.47 8.17
CA GLU A 164 17.20 45.18 8.40
C GLU A 164 15.99 44.24 8.49
N LEU A 165 15.94 43.21 7.63
CA LEU A 165 14.92 42.17 7.69
C LEU A 165 15.01 41.35 9.00
N VAL A 166 16.22 41.00 9.45
CA VAL A 166 16.43 40.31 10.73
C VAL A 166 15.94 41.18 11.89
N LYS A 167 16.20 42.49 11.83
CA LYS A 167 15.81 43.46 12.85
C LYS A 167 14.29 43.59 12.94
N SER A 168 13.58 43.68 11.81
CA SER A 168 12.12 43.73 11.81
C SER A 168 11.51 42.42 12.35
N LEU A 169 12.04 41.26 11.93
CA LEU A 169 11.59 39.96 12.42
C LEU A 169 11.85 39.75 13.93
N GLY A 170 12.99 40.24 14.44
CA GLY A 170 13.36 40.13 15.85
C GLY A 170 12.62 41.12 16.77
N GLN A 171 12.10 42.21 16.22
CA GLN A 171 11.25 43.17 16.93
C GLN A 171 9.78 42.76 16.97
N ASP A 172 9.37 41.81 16.13
CA ASP A 172 7.99 41.36 16.00
C ASP A 172 7.75 39.90 16.46
N PRO A 173 8.08 39.53 17.71
CA PRO A 173 7.68 38.23 18.25
C PRO A 173 6.18 38.17 18.58
N ALA A 174 5.41 39.26 18.38
CA ALA A 174 4.03 39.40 18.81
C ALA A 174 3.00 39.33 17.66
N ALA A 175 3.33 39.69 16.41
CA ALA A 175 2.37 39.61 15.30
C ALA A 175 2.16 38.19 14.71
N GLY A 176 2.83 37.17 15.25
CA GLY A 176 2.68 35.78 14.81
C GLY A 176 1.65 34.94 15.59
N GLY A 177 0.99 35.51 16.61
CA GLY A 177 0.17 34.75 17.58
C GLY A 177 -1.22 35.30 17.90
N GLU A 178 -1.60 36.49 17.45
CA GLU A 178 -2.88 37.10 17.79
C GLU A 178 -3.58 37.63 16.54
N ASP A 179 -4.23 36.74 15.78
CA ASP A 179 -5.31 37.14 14.85
C ASP A 179 -6.25 35.96 14.50
N THR A 180 -6.70 35.24 15.53
CA THR A 180 -7.93 34.43 15.43
C THR A 180 -8.74 34.55 16.72
N ARG A 181 -9.66 35.51 16.77
CA ARG A 181 -10.84 35.43 17.65
C ARG A 181 -12.05 36.11 17.04
#